data_AF-A0A1B1UD57-F1
#
_entry.id   AF-A0A1B1UD57-F1
#
_cell.length_a   1.000
_cell.length_b   1.000
_cell.length_c   1.000
_cell.angle_alpha   90.00
_cell.angle_beta   90.00
_cell.angle_gamma   90.00
#
_symmetry.space_group_name_H-M   'P 1'
#
loop_
_entity.id
_entity.type
_entity.pdbx_description
1 polymer ?
#
loop_
_entity_poly.entity_id
_entity_poly.type
_entity_poly.pdbx_seq_one_letter_code
_entity_poly.pdbx_strand_id
1 'polypeptide(L)' 'MKKPVEPDFQWIRPDGKPTQYFLELIQDMHARTHTMSVSKTEPANGEVLIYNSTTRQYEPGAN' A
#
# COMPACT_ATOMS: atom_id res chain seq x y z
N MET A 1 -2.88 -13.19 7.22
CA MET A 1 -3.15 -14.59 6.80
C MET A 1 -2.09 -15.49 7.41
N LYS A 2 -2.44 -16.71 7.83
CA LYS A 2 -1.45 -17.67 8.31
C LYS A 2 -0.80 -18.32 7.08
N LYS A 3 0.51 -18.20 6.94
CA LYS A 3 1.25 -18.90 5.86
C LYS A 3 0.91 -20.40 5.90
N PRO A 4 0.79 -21.09 4.75
CA PRO A 4 0.77 -22.54 4.73
C PRO A 4 2.06 -23.03 5.39
N VAL A 5 1.96 -23.95 6.36
CA VAL A 5 3.12 -24.52 7.07
C VAL A 5 3.61 -25.79 6.36
N GLU A 6 3.27 -25.93 5.08
CA GLU A 6 3.45 -27.17 4.34
C GLU A 6 4.84 -27.22 3.66
N PRO A 7 5.53 -28.38 3.67
CA PRO A 7 6.88 -28.53 3.12
C PRO A 7 7.02 -28.22 1.63
N ASP A 8 5.91 -28.23 0.89
CA ASP A 8 5.79 -28.05 -0.55
C ASP A 8 5.21 -26.68 -0.93
N PHE A 9 5.38 -25.68 -0.05
CA PHE A 9 4.95 -24.32 -0.33
C PHE A 9 5.48 -23.80 -1.69
N GLN A 10 4.56 -23.30 -2.51
CA GLN A 10 4.86 -22.71 -3.81
C GLN A 10 4.14 -21.36 -3.96
N TRP A 11 4.85 -20.36 -4.48
CA TRP A 11 4.26 -19.07 -4.87
C TRP A 11 3.51 -19.17 -6.19
N ILE A 12 4.05 -19.95 -7.11
CA ILE A 12 3.56 -20.18 -8.47
C ILE A 12 3.41 -21.69 -8.63
N ARG A 13 2.25 -22.11 -9.13
CA ARG A 13 1.95 -23.50 -9.44
C ARG A 13 2.73 -23.98 -10.66
N PRO A 14 2.87 -25.30 -10.88
CA PRO A 14 3.52 -25.84 -12.08
C PRO A 14 2.89 -25.38 -13.41
N ASP A 15 1.63 -24.94 -13.39
CA ASP A 15 0.91 -24.37 -14.54
C ASP A 15 1.27 -22.89 -14.82
N GLY A 16 2.20 -22.31 -14.07
CA GLY A 16 2.66 -20.93 -14.19
C GLY A 16 1.75 -19.89 -13.52
N LYS A 17 0.65 -20.30 -12.89
CA LYS A 17 -0.29 -19.36 -12.24
C LYS A 17 0.05 -19.16 -10.76
N PRO A 18 -0.16 -17.94 -10.21
CA PRO A 18 -0.13 -17.71 -8.76
C PRO A 18 -0.97 -18.72 -7.98
N THR A 19 -0.48 -19.09 -6.80
CA THR A 19 -1.31 -19.76 -5.79
C THR A 19 -2.31 -18.80 -5.18
N GLN A 20 -3.39 -19.34 -4.61
CA GLN A 20 -4.41 -18.55 -3.91
C GLN A 20 -3.78 -17.73 -2.77
N TYR A 21 -2.85 -18.32 -2.02
CA TYR A 21 -2.11 -17.62 -0.97
C TYR A 21 -1.34 -16.40 -1.52
N PHE A 22 -0.69 -16.54 -2.68
CA PHE A 22 0.04 -15.41 -3.27
C PHE A 22 -0.91 -14.29 -3.71
N LEU A 23 -2.07 -14.64 -4.29
CA LEU A 23 -3.10 -13.65 -4.66
C LEU A 23 -3.61 -12.89 -3.42
N GLU A 24 -3.93 -13.62 -2.36
CA GLU A 24 -4.42 -13.05 -1.10
C GLU A 24 -3.36 -12.18 -0.42
N LEU A 25 -2.09 -12.61 -0.41
CA LEU A 25 -0.99 -11.82 0.10
C LEU A 25 -0.86 -10.49 -0.64
N ILE A 26 -0.86 -10.50 -1.98
CA ILE A 26 -0.77 -9.28 -2.78
C ILE A 26 -1.96 -8.36 -2.48
N GLN A 27 -3.16 -8.93 -2.38
CA GLN A 27 -4.36 -8.14 -2.08
C GLN A 27 -4.34 -7.54 -0.67
N ASP A 28 -3.86 -8.29 0.33
CA ASP A 28 -3.65 -7.81 1.70
C ASP A 28 -2.56 -6.73 1.75
N MET A 29 -1.45 -6.91 1.04
CA MET A 29 -0.41 -5.88 0.91
C MET A 29 -0.97 -4.61 0.26
N HIS A 30 -1.75 -4.73 -0.81
CA HIS A 30 -2.41 -3.61 -1.45
C HIS A 30 -3.38 -2.90 -0.50
N ALA A 31 -4.22 -3.66 0.21
CA ALA A 31 -5.17 -3.12 1.18
C ALA A 31 -4.49 -2.44 2.38
N ARG A 32 -3.34 -2.94 2.81
CA ARG A 32 -2.52 -2.35 3.89
C ARG A 32 -1.68 -1.17 3.45
N THR A 33 -1.43 -1.02 2.15
CA THR A 33 -0.66 0.11 1.66
C THR A 33 -1.51 1.35 1.86
N HIS A 34 -1.14 2.17 2.86
CA HIS A 34 -1.67 3.51 3.02
C HIS A 34 -1.13 4.41 1.90
N THR A 35 -1.71 4.31 0.71
CA THR A 35 -1.45 5.22 -0.40
C THR A 35 -2.24 6.50 -0.19
N MET A 36 -1.90 7.26 0.85
CA MET A 36 -2.39 8.63 0.94
C MET A 36 -1.65 9.44 -0.11
N SER A 37 -2.40 10.04 -1.03
CA SER A 37 -1.83 10.93 -2.03
C SER A 37 -1.11 12.09 -1.33
N VAL A 38 -0.05 12.58 -1.97
CA VAL A 38 0.62 13.82 -1.58
C VAL A 38 0.35 14.83 -2.69
N SER A 39 0.04 16.06 -2.32
CA SER A 39 -0.15 17.15 -3.27
C SER A 39 1.07 17.28 -4.18
N LYS A 40 0.81 17.63 -5.45
CA LYS A 40 1.88 17.97 -6.41
C LYS A 40 2.41 19.39 -6.21
N THR A 41 1.74 20.19 -5.38
CA THR A 41 2.19 21.54 -5.02
C THR A 41 3.33 21.43 -4.02
N GLU A 42 4.46 22.05 -4.34
CA GLU A 42 5.62 22.11 -3.44
C GLU A 42 5.31 22.97 -2.21
N PRO A 43 5.72 22.56 -1.00
CA PRO A 43 5.64 23.41 0.19
C PRO A 43 6.56 24.63 0.08
N ALA A 44 6.08 25.78 0.54
CA ALA A 44 6.91 26.94 0.77
C ALA A 44 7.76 26.80 2.05
N ASN A 45 8.80 27.64 2.18
CA ASN A 45 9.61 27.67 3.39
C ASN A 45 8.74 27.99 4.63
N GLY A 46 8.78 27.11 5.63
CA GLY A 46 7.96 27.21 6.84
C GLY A 46 6.63 26.45 6.79
N GLU A 47 6.28 25.83 5.66
CA GLU A 47 5.12 24.95 5.55
C GLU A 47 5.46 23.49 5.88
N VAL A 48 4.46 22.75 6.35
CA VAL A 48 4.49 21.30 6.57
C VAL A 48 3.39 20.63 5.77
N LEU A 49 3.52 19.31 5.56
CA LEU A 49 2.43 18.52 4.96
C LEU A 49 1.38 18.21 6.03
N ILE A 50 0.16 18.70 5.83
CA ILE A 50 -1.00 18.49 6.70
C ILE A 50 -1.99 17.58 5.96
N TYR A 51 -2.55 16.60 6.66
CA TYR A 51 -3.58 15.74 6.07
C TYR A 51 -4.90 16.52 5.92
N ASN A 52 -5.35 16.72 4.68
CA ASN A 52 -6.65 17.31 4.37
C ASN A 52 -7.69 16.20 4.17
N SER A 53 -8.68 16.12 5.07
CA SER A 53 -9.73 15.10 5.03
C SER A 53 -10.76 15.29 3.91
N THR A 54 -10.84 16.49 3.33
CA THR A 54 -11.73 16.82 2.22
C THR A 54 -11.18 16.27 0.91
N THR A 55 -9.90 16.53 0.64
CA THR A 55 -9.20 16.07 -0.57
C THR A 55 -8.53 14.70 -0.38
N ARG A 56 -8.53 14.18 0.86
CA ARG A 56 -7.96 12.89 1.27
C ARG A 56 -6.48 12.74 0.88
N GLN A 57 -5.73 13.82 0.99
CA GLN A 57 -4.30 13.86 0.66
C GLN A 57 -3.53 14.75 1.64
N TYR A 58 -2.22 14.58 1.67
CA TYR A 58 -1.31 15.48 2.36
C TYR A 58 -1.07 16.73 1.50
N GLU A 59 -1.30 17.92 2.04
CA GLU A 59 -1.16 19.21 1.35
C GLU A 59 -0.26 20.15 2.16
N PRO A 60 0.49 21.07 1.51
CA PRO A 60 1.20 22.11 2.22
C PRO A 60 0.26 22.98 3.07
N GLY A 61 0.67 23.30 4.28
CA GLY A 61 -0.02 24.25 5.15
C GLY A 61 0.92 24.86 6.18
N ALA A 62 0.55 26.03 6.68
CA ALA A 62 1.29 26.69 7.75
C ALA A 62 1.23 25.84 9.04
N ASN A 63 2.38 25.65 9.67
CA ASN A 63 2.52 25.00 10.97
C ASN A 63 2.04 25.91 12.10
#